data_AF-A0A6N8AC50-F1
#
_entry.id   AF-A0A6N8AC50-F1
#
_cell.length_a   1.000
_cell.length_b   1.000
_cell.length_c   1.000
_cell.angle_alpha   90.00
_cell.angle_beta   90.00
_cell.angle_gamma   90.00
#
_symmetry.space_group_name_H-M   'P 1'
#
loop_
_entity.id
_entity.type
_entity.pdbx_description
1 polymer ?
#
loop_
_entity_poly.entity_id
_entity_poly.type
_entity_poly.pdbx_seq_one_letter_code
_entity_poly.pdbx_strand_id
1 'polypeptide(L)'
;MTDKHKHGLTLEDVQMIIGRGVLDESFRKEFIADPEDVVKRLGISVDEDGSAVDLLKAISAVFDGRADVQAAMSDIRKAYEVSSDGVIRPRCA
;
A
#
# COMPACT_ATOMS: atom_id res chain seq x y z
N MET A 1 -0.41 -22.05 -15.28
CA MET A 1 -1.34 -20.89 -15.25
C MET A 1 -1.65 -20.64 -13.78
N THR A 2 -0.95 -19.71 -13.15
CA THR A 2 -1.14 -19.39 -11.73
C THR A 2 -2.32 -18.43 -11.64
N ASP A 3 -3.41 -18.91 -11.07
CA ASP A 3 -4.59 -18.13 -10.73
C ASP A 3 -4.15 -17.01 -9.76
N LYS A 4 -3.94 -15.80 -10.28
CA LYS A 4 -3.75 -14.62 -9.43
C LYS A 4 -5.11 -14.29 -8.86
N HIS A 5 -5.49 -14.98 -7.78
CA HIS A 5 -6.63 -14.60 -6.97
C HIS A 5 -6.43 -13.14 -6.57
N LYS A 6 -7.20 -12.24 -7.19
CA LYS A 6 -7.17 -10.83 -6.84
C LYS A 6 -7.75 -10.70 -5.45
N HIS A 7 -6.93 -10.30 -4.48
CA HIS A 7 -7.36 -10.05 -3.11
C HIS A 7 -7.24 -8.56 -2.79
N GLY A 8 -8.08 -8.05 -1.88
CA GLY A 8 -7.99 -6.66 -1.43
C GLY A 8 -6.66 -6.38 -0.73
N LEU A 9 -6.25 -5.11 -0.65
CA LEU A 9 -5.01 -4.73 0.02
C LEU A 9 -5.01 -5.15 1.50
N THR A 10 -4.12 -6.09 1.84
CA THR A 10 -3.94 -6.56 3.22
C THR A 10 -2.74 -5.90 3.90
N LEU A 11 -2.64 -6.07 5.21
CA LEU A 11 -1.48 -5.62 5.98
C LEU A 11 -0.20 -6.36 5.59
N GLU A 12 -0.29 -7.64 5.22
CA GLU A 12 0.86 -8.42 4.76
C GLU A 12 1.39 -7.86 3.44
N ASP A 13 0.51 -7.44 2.52
CA ASP A 13 0.90 -6.78 1.28
C ASP A 13 1.62 -5.45 1.55
N VAL A 14 1.10 -4.65 2.48
CA VAL A 14 1.71 -3.37 2.86
C VAL A 14 3.11 -3.60 3.44
N GLN A 15 3.27 -4.57 4.33
CA GLN A 15 4.58 -4.94 4.89
C GLN A 15 5.54 -5.43 3.80
N MET A 16 5.06 -6.24 2.86
CA MET A 16 5.83 -6.72 1.72
C MET A 16 6.30 -5.56 0.82
N ILE A 17 5.41 -4.64 0.48
CA ILE A 17 5.70 -3.46 -0.35
C ILE A 17 6.75 -2.59 0.33
N ILE A 18 6.59 -2.32 1.63
CA ILE A 18 7.56 -1.52 2.41
C ILE A 18 8.91 -2.23 2.44
N GLY A 19 8.94 -3.51 2.84
CA GLY A 19 10.17 -4.28 2.93
C GLY A 19 10.91 -4.37 1.59
N ARG A 20 10.17 -4.61 0.50
CA ARG A 20 10.74 -4.69 -0.84
C ARG A 20 11.23 -3.33 -1.32
N GLY A 21 10.49 -2.24 -1.09
CA GLY A 21 10.93 -0.89 -1.45
C GLY A 21 12.19 -0.45 -0.71
N VAL A 22 12.39 -0.87 0.54
CA VAL A 22 13.65 -0.61 1.27
C VAL A 22 14.83 -1.37 0.67
N LEU A 23 14.63 -2.62 0.25
CA LEU A 23 15.70 -3.50 -0.22
C LEU A 23 16.01 -3.37 -1.73
N ASP A 24 15.03 -3.01 -2.55
CA ASP A 24 15.09 -2.98 -4.01
C ASP A 24 14.82 -1.56 -4.52
N GLU A 25 15.88 -0.88 -4.96
CA GLU A 25 15.81 0.47 -5.49
C GLU A 25 15.00 0.55 -6.80
N SER A 26 15.03 -0.49 -7.62
CA SER A 26 14.28 -0.50 -8.90
C SER A 26 12.80 -0.61 -8.63
N PHE A 27 12.40 -1.52 -7.73
CA PHE A 27 11.02 -1.62 -7.25
C PHE A 27 10.56 -0.30 -6.62
N ARG A 28 11.39 0.33 -5.79
CA ARG A 28 11.07 1.63 -5.17
C ARG A 28 10.81 2.71 -6.21
N LYS A 29 11.66 2.83 -7.23
CA LYS A 29 11.51 3.81 -8.32
C LYS A 29 10.23 3.57 -9.12
N GLU A 30 9.93 2.31 -9.44
CA GLU A 30 8.67 1.95 -10.10
C GLU A 30 7.46 2.28 -9.23
N PHE A 31 7.53 1.98 -7.92
CA PHE A 31 6.45 2.25 -6.98
C PHE A 31 6.22 3.75 -6.75
N ILE A 32 7.27 4.56 -6.74
CA ILE A 32 7.14 6.03 -6.68
C ILE A 32 6.41 6.55 -7.94
N ALA A 33 6.75 6.00 -9.11
CA ALA A 33 6.21 6.44 -10.39
C ALA A 33 4.73 6.07 -10.57
N ASP A 34 4.35 4.83 -10.27
CA ASP A 34 2.98 4.35 -10.37
C ASP A 34 2.70 3.24 -9.34
N PRO A 35 2.30 3.60 -8.11
CA PRO A 35 2.10 2.63 -7.05
C PRO A 35 0.89 1.72 -7.32
N GLU A 36 -0.12 2.20 -8.06
CA GLU A 36 -1.32 1.42 -8.39
C GLU A 36 -1.03 0.33 -9.42
N ASP A 37 -0.26 0.64 -10.45
CA ASP A 37 0.18 -0.37 -11.43
C ASP A 37 1.04 -1.45 -10.76
N VAL A 38 1.96 -1.04 -9.87
CA VAL A 38 2.82 -2.00 -9.16
C VAL A 38 1.99 -3.00 -8.34
N VAL A 39 1.01 -2.53 -7.55
CA VAL A 39 0.19 -3.45 -6.75
C VAL A 39 -0.73 -4.31 -7.62
N LYS A 40 -1.24 -3.79 -8.73
CA LYS A 40 -2.00 -4.59 -9.72
C LYS A 40 -1.14 -5.70 -10.31
N ARG A 41 0.13 -5.43 -10.62
CA ARG A 41 1.10 -6.45 -11.08
C ARG A 41 1.36 -7.52 -10.01
N LEU A 42 1.31 -7.15 -8.73
CA LEU A 42 1.38 -8.08 -7.59
C LEU A 42 0.09 -8.89 -7.39
N GLY A 43 -0.99 -8.58 -8.10
CA GLY A 43 -2.28 -9.27 -7.98
C GLY A 43 -3.20 -8.68 -6.91
N ILE A 44 -2.86 -7.52 -6.36
CA ILE A 44 -3.64 -6.85 -5.32
C ILE A 44 -4.72 -5.98 -5.99
N SER A 45 -5.95 -6.12 -5.51
CA SER A 45 -7.08 -5.27 -5.83
C SER A 45 -7.06 -4.03 -4.94
N VAL A 46 -7.14 -2.86 -5.56
CA VAL A 46 -7.26 -1.55 -4.88
C VAL A 46 -8.71 -1.10 -5.04
N ASP A 47 -9.40 -0.82 -3.94
CA ASP A 47 -10.82 -0.48 -3.96
C ASP A 47 -11.09 0.88 -4.64
N GLU A 48 -12.26 1.02 -5.26
CA GLU A 48 -12.70 2.25 -5.94
C GLU A 48 -12.93 3.42 -4.97
N ASP A 49 -13.15 3.14 -3.68
CA ASP A 49 -13.43 4.13 -2.62
C ASP A 49 -12.18 4.92 -2.17
N GLY A 50 -11.00 4.65 -2.76
CA GLY A 50 -9.81 5.51 -2.65
C GLY A 50 -8.93 5.30 -1.42
N SER A 51 -9.39 4.64 -0.35
CA SER A 51 -8.61 4.49 0.89
C SER A 51 -7.32 3.68 0.71
N ALA A 52 -7.38 2.59 -0.07
CA ALA A 52 -6.20 1.80 -0.40
C ALA A 52 -5.26 2.57 -1.34
N VAL A 53 -5.80 3.36 -2.27
CA VAL A 53 -5.02 4.23 -3.17
C VAL A 53 -4.29 5.33 -2.38
N ASP A 54 -4.96 5.94 -1.39
CA ASP A 54 -4.39 6.97 -0.54
C ASP A 54 -3.25 6.43 0.32
N LEU A 55 -3.40 5.21 0.87
CA LEU A 55 -2.33 4.54 1.60
C LEU A 55 -1.11 4.29 0.70
N LEU A 56 -1.31 3.80 -0.52
CA LEU A 56 -0.22 3.56 -1.47
C LEU A 56 0.49 4.85 -1.87
N LYS A 57 -0.26 5.95 -2.07
CA LYS A 57 0.31 7.29 -2.30
C LYS A 57 1.12 7.79 -1.10
N ALA A 58 0.65 7.56 0.12
CA ALA A 58 1.40 7.90 1.32
C ALA A 58 2.72 7.12 1.39
N ILE A 59 2.72 5.82 1.11
CA ILE A 59 3.93 4.99 1.04
C ILE A 59 4.88 5.50 -0.06
N SER A 60 4.36 5.84 -1.24
CA SER A 60 5.14 6.42 -2.34
C SER A 60 5.82 7.74 -1.92
N ALA A 61 5.10 8.63 -1.24
CA ALA A 61 5.64 9.89 -0.74
C ALA A 61 6.77 9.71 0.29
N VAL A 62 6.72 8.65 1.10
CA VAL A 62 7.82 8.26 2.00
C VAL A 62 9.05 7.83 1.23
N PHE A 63 8.86 6.95 0.24
CA PHE A 63 9.97 6.47 -0.58
C PHE A 63 10.65 7.58 -1.37
N ASP A 64 9.89 8.58 -1.82
CA ASP A 64 10.38 9.76 -2.52
C ASP A 64 11.00 10.82 -1.58
N GLY A 65 11.02 10.56 -0.27
CA GLY A 65 11.57 11.48 0.74
C GLY A 65 10.79 12.79 0.87
N ARG A 66 9.58 12.87 0.29
CA ARG A 66 8.69 14.04 0.34
C ARG A 66 7.86 14.10 1.63
N ALA A 67 7.81 13.00 2.38
CA ALA A 67 7.17 12.91 3.68
C ALA A 67 8.16 12.43 4.75
N ASP A 68 8.09 13.00 5.95
CA ASP A 68 8.81 12.47 7.11
C ASP A 68 8.30 11.05 7.41
N VAL A 69 9.22 10.10 7.53
CA VAL A 69 8.94 8.69 7.88
C VAL A 69 8.07 8.62 9.13
N GLN A 70 8.27 9.52 10.10
CA GLN A 70 7.48 9.56 11.32
C GLN A 70 6.02 9.95 11.08
N ALA A 71 5.77 10.90 10.17
CA ALA A 71 4.43 11.30 9.79
C ALA A 71 3.70 10.16 9.07
N ALA A 72 4.36 9.50 8.13
CA ALA A 72 3.75 8.41 7.39
C ALA A 72 3.50 7.16 8.24
N MET A 73 4.37 6.84 9.19
CA MET A 73 4.12 5.76 10.15
C MET A 73 2.90 6.06 11.04
N SER A 74 2.60 7.33 11.31
CA SER A 74 1.39 7.75 12.02
C SER A 74 0.13 7.51 11.17
N ASP A 75 0.18 7.83 9.88
CA ASP A 75 -0.95 7.62 8.96
C ASP A 75 -1.20 6.14 8.69
N ILE A 76 -0.15 5.34 8.53
CA ILE A 76 -0.24 3.88 8.48
C ILE A 76 -0.88 3.36 9.77
N ARG A 77 -0.41 3.78 10.94
CA ARG A 77 -1.00 3.37 12.23
C ARG A 77 -2.48 3.70 12.33
N LYS A 78 -2.92 4.87 11.88
CA LYS A 78 -4.35 5.24 11.85
C LYS A 78 -5.15 4.33 10.93
N ALA A 79 -4.65 4.07 9.72
CA ALA A 79 -5.31 3.14 8.79
C ALA A 79 -5.44 1.73 9.40
N TYR A 80 -4.43 1.29 10.15
CA TYR A 80 -4.43 0.03 10.90
C TYR A 80 -5.42 0.02 12.07
N GLU A 81 -5.43 1.05 12.93
CA GLU A 81 -6.33 1.13 14.09
C GLU A 81 -7.82 1.14 13.70
N VAL A 82 -8.12 1.57 12.47
CA VAL A 82 -9.49 1.61 11.93
C VAL A 82 -9.90 0.26 11.29
N SER A 83 -8.95 -0.62 10.95
CA SER A 83 -9.19 -1.94 10.34
C SER A 83 -9.21 -3.04 11.42
N SER A 84 -10.41 -3.46 11.85
CA SER A 84 -10.59 -4.41 12.97
C SER A 84 -10.22 -5.87 12.65
N ASP A 85 -10.12 -6.25 11.38
CA ASP A 85 -9.86 -7.64 10.91
C ASP A 85 -8.54 -7.78 10.13
N GLY A 86 -7.73 -6.73 10.05
CA GLY A 86 -6.50 -6.72 9.26
C GLY A 86 -6.69 -6.60 7.75
N VAL A 87 -7.91 -6.27 7.30
CA VAL A 87 -8.19 -5.92 5.91
C VAL A 87 -8.62 -4.45 5.88
N ILE A 88 -7.92 -3.65 5.09
CA ILE A 88 -8.28 -2.24 4.91
C ILE A 88 -9.52 -2.21 3.99
N ARG A 89 -10.70 -2.22 4.59
CA ARG A 89 -12.00 -2.17 3.90
C ARG A 89 -12.68 -0.82 4.14
N PRO A 90 -13.56 -0.37 3.22
CA PRO A 90 -14.39 0.80 3.45
C PRO A 90 -15.28 0.61 4.70
N ARG A 91 -15.50 1.70 5.44
CA ARG A 91 -16.58 1.73 6.46
C ARG A 91 -17.91 1.82 5.72
N CYS A 92 -18.78 0.83 5.90
CA CYS A 92 -20.21 1.08 5.63
C CYS A 92 -20.67 2.17 6.62
N ALA A 93 -21.21 3.26 6.06
CA ALA A 93 -21.89 4.31 6.82
C ALA A 93 -23.21 3.79 7.42
#